data_AF-A0A7X7A0Z0-F1
#
_entry.id   AF-A0A7X7A0Z0-F1
#
_cell.length_a   1.000
_cell.length_b   1.000
_cell.length_c   1.000
_cell.angle_alpha   90.00
_cell.angle_beta   90.00
_cell.angle_gamma   90.00
#
_symmetry.space_group_name_H-M   'P 1'
#
loop_
_entity.id
_entity.type
_entity.pdbx_description
1 polymer ?
#
loop_
_entity_poly.entity_id
_entity_poly.type
_entity_poly.pdbx_seq_one_letter_code
_entity_poly.pdbx_strand_id
1 'polypeptide(L)'
;TPPVIIDKDFYIPLRYIVEEFGYHIAFCPDHRTYYLSTDVDNILELECEKIEPKPLELSISGKLPLWGSLLDTTVFSPLYADEKLISGYYTTLINSSPVRTNNIRIAAEVIDNMIIFPGKVFSFNQVVGERTTQKGYQEAPIFVGKKVVPGVGGGICQITSTLYNTALLGDFTIVERYPHSLEVTYVAPNLDASVAWPTIDFKFQNNYDFPVKLIVKVVGDYVVTGIIDTRDTNLEPSIQE
;
A
#
# COMPACT_ATOMS: atom_id res chain seq x y z
N THR A 1 19.80 -4.05 22.28
CA THR A 1 19.88 -5.52 22.38
C THR A 1 21.05 -5.98 21.54
N PRO A 2 21.80 -7.03 21.90
CA PRO A 2 22.86 -7.56 21.04
C PRO A 2 22.30 -8.15 19.72
N PRO A 3 23.12 -8.30 18.67
CA PRO A 3 22.73 -9.01 17.45
C PRO A 3 22.20 -10.41 17.77
N VAL A 4 21.13 -10.81 17.07
CA VAL A 4 20.54 -12.14 17.20
C VAL A 4 20.92 -12.95 15.98
N ILE A 5 21.40 -14.18 16.19
CA ILE A 5 21.69 -15.12 15.10
C ILE A 5 20.54 -16.12 15.03
N ILE A 6 19.87 -16.19 13.88
CA ILE A 6 18.82 -17.19 13.61
C ILE A 6 19.16 -17.83 12.27
N ASP A 7 19.27 -19.17 12.23
CA ASP A 7 19.52 -19.96 11.02
C ASP A 7 20.69 -19.48 10.14
N LYS A 8 21.76 -18.98 10.78
CA LYS A 8 22.98 -18.39 10.18
C LYS A 8 22.83 -16.99 9.61
N ASP A 9 21.65 -16.38 9.72
CA ASP A 9 21.44 -14.97 9.41
C ASP A 9 21.67 -14.10 10.65
N PHE A 10 22.32 -12.95 10.46
CA PHE A 10 22.60 -11.97 11.51
C PHE A 10 21.54 -10.87 11.50
N TYR A 11 20.80 -10.77 12.60
CA TYR A 11 19.82 -9.72 12.82
C TYR A 11 20.43 -8.68 13.74
N ILE A 12 20.90 -7.58 13.14
CA ILE A 12 21.41 -6.43 13.88
C ILE A 12 20.20 -5.53 14.21
N PRO A 13 19.96 -5.18 15.48
CA PRO A 13 18.87 -4.29 15.83
C PRO A 13 19.02 -2.94 15.14
N LEU A 14 17.99 -2.51 14.42
CA LEU A 14 18.00 -1.27 13.62
C LEU A 14 18.45 -0.06 14.45
N ARG A 15 18.01 0.03 15.71
CA ARG A 15 18.43 1.07 16.66
C ARG A 15 19.95 1.15 16.83
N TYR A 16 20.62 0.01 16.92
CA TYR A 16 22.07 -0.02 17.07
C TYR A 16 22.78 0.52 15.83
N ILE A 17 22.30 0.14 14.63
CA ILE A 17 22.87 0.62 13.37
C ILE A 17 22.75 2.13 13.27
N VAL A 18 21.55 2.68 13.49
CA VAL A 18 21.29 4.10 13.28
C VAL A 18 21.97 5.00 14.33
N GLU A 19 22.09 4.53 15.58
CA GLU A 19 22.82 5.24 16.63
C GLU A 19 24.33 5.32 16.34
N GLU A 20 24.94 4.29 15.75
CA GLU A 20 26.34 4.34 15.29
C GLU A 20 26.58 5.42 14.22
N PHE A 21 25.56 5.74 13.41
CA PHE A 21 25.62 6.82 12.42
C PHE A 21 25.19 8.19 12.99
N GLY A 22 25.04 8.32 14.31
CA GLY A 22 24.70 9.58 14.97
C GLY A 22 23.21 9.96 14.88
N TYR A 23 22.34 9.02 14.51
CA TYR A 23 20.89 9.24 14.49
C TYR A 23 20.23 8.59 15.70
N HIS A 24 19.21 9.23 16.24
CA HIS A 24 18.25 8.61 17.14
C HIS A 24 17.08 8.05 16.34
N ILE A 25 16.42 7.02 16.87
CA ILE A 25 15.29 6.35 16.22
C ILE A 25 14.05 6.29 17.11
N ALA A 26 12.92 6.72 16.56
CA ALA A 26 11.60 6.53 17.12
C ALA A 26 10.73 5.69 16.18
N PHE A 27 9.84 4.88 16.74
CA PHE A 27 8.84 4.14 15.98
C PHE A 27 7.46 4.67 16.36
N CYS A 28 6.70 5.21 15.40
CA CYS A 28 5.31 5.58 15.63
C CYS A 28 4.40 4.39 15.28
N PRO A 29 3.77 3.74 16.28
CA PRO A 29 2.95 2.54 16.04
C PRO A 29 1.71 2.79 15.20
N ASP A 30 1.15 4.01 15.23
CA ASP A 30 -0.07 4.36 14.49
C ASP A 30 0.16 4.36 12.98
N HIS A 31 1.30 4.89 12.54
CA HIS A 31 1.69 4.97 11.13
C HIS A 31 2.66 3.87 10.70
N ARG A 32 3.15 3.07 11.66
CA ARG A 32 4.21 2.06 11.48
C ARG A 32 5.49 2.61 10.82
N THR A 33 5.80 3.88 11.09
CA THR A 33 6.94 4.60 10.52
C THR A 33 8.07 4.70 11.52
N TYR A 34 9.30 4.55 11.05
CA TYR A 34 10.50 4.87 11.81
C TYR A 34 10.97 6.29 11.47
N TYR A 35 11.21 7.10 12.49
CA TYR A 35 11.79 8.43 12.37
C TYR A 35 13.26 8.37 12.76
N LEU A 36 14.11 8.99 11.95
CA LEU A 36 15.55 9.12 12.18
C LEU A 36 15.89 10.60 12.26
N SER A 37 16.54 11.04 13.33
CA SER A 37 16.98 12.44 13.49
C SER A 37 18.28 12.50 14.27
N THR A 38 19.12 13.48 13.97
CA THR A 38 20.35 13.80 14.70
C THR A 38 20.09 14.64 15.96
N ASP A 39 18.86 15.08 16.18
CA ASP A 39 18.44 15.94 17.30
C ASP A 39 17.56 15.13 18.28
N VAL A 40 18.10 14.89 19.48
CA VAL A 40 17.47 14.07 20.55
C VAL A 40 16.20 14.73 21.06
N ASP A 41 16.21 16.06 21.21
CA ASP A 41 15.11 16.80 21.83
C ASP A 41 13.89 16.81 20.88
N ASN A 42 14.14 16.86 19.58
CA ASN A 42 13.14 16.73 18.52
C ASN A 42 12.50 15.33 18.48
N ILE A 43 13.24 14.27 18.83
CA ILE A 43 12.73 12.89 18.79
C ILE A 43 11.78 12.56 19.94
N LEU A 44 11.92 13.23 21.09
CA LEU A 44 11.00 13.09 22.21
C LEU A 44 9.71 13.90 21.98
N GLU A 45 9.76 15.00 21.23
CA GLU A 45 8.55 15.70 20.75
C GLU A 45 7.87 14.98 19.57
N LEU A 46 8.62 14.19 18.78
CA LEU A 46 8.10 13.28 17.73
C LEU A 46 7.38 12.03 18.30
N GLU A 47 7.03 11.99 19.59
CA GLU A 47 6.10 11.01 20.16
C GLU A 47 4.71 11.12 19.48
N CYS A 48 4.58 10.56 18.28
CA CYS A 48 3.39 10.57 17.44
C CYS A 48 2.60 11.89 17.56
N GLU A 49 3.29 13.05 17.56
CA GLU A 49 2.59 14.28 17.24
C GLU A 49 1.85 13.99 15.95
N LYS A 50 0.55 14.28 15.96
CA LYS A 50 -0.39 14.01 14.88
C LYS A 50 -0.01 14.81 13.65
N ILE A 51 1.11 14.47 13.03
CA ILE A 51 1.36 14.77 11.64
C ILE A 51 0.45 13.82 10.89
N GLU A 52 -0.86 14.11 10.93
CA GLU A 52 -1.75 13.61 9.89
C GLU A 52 -1.11 14.14 8.60
N PRO A 53 -0.57 13.28 7.73
CA PRO A 53 -0.01 13.74 6.48
C PRO A 53 -1.14 14.52 5.80
N LYS A 54 -0.95 15.84 5.67
CA LYS A 54 -1.94 16.69 5.00
C LYS A 54 -2.27 16.00 3.69
N PRO A 55 -3.53 15.61 3.45
CA PRO A 55 -3.88 14.88 2.24
C PRO A 55 -3.30 15.63 1.06
N LEU A 56 -2.57 14.94 0.18
CA LEU A 56 -2.09 15.56 -1.03
C LEU A 56 -3.35 15.99 -1.80
N GLU A 57 -3.70 17.27 -1.72
CA GLU A 57 -4.88 17.83 -2.40
C GLU A 57 -4.54 17.97 -3.88
N LEU A 58 -4.52 16.84 -4.57
CA LEU A 58 -4.48 16.79 -6.03
C LEU A 58 -5.81 17.34 -6.54
N SER A 59 -5.75 18.54 -7.13
CA SER A 59 -6.86 19.11 -7.88
C SER A 59 -7.02 18.34 -9.20
N ILE A 60 -7.88 17.33 -9.19
CA ILE A 60 -8.23 16.56 -10.39
C ILE A 60 -9.22 17.39 -11.21
N SER A 61 -8.72 18.13 -12.20
CA SER A 61 -9.55 18.88 -13.14
C SER A 61 -10.12 17.94 -14.21
N GLY A 62 -11.41 17.58 -14.08
CA GLY A 62 -12.14 16.74 -15.04
C GLY A 62 -12.59 15.38 -14.49
N LYS A 63 -13.53 14.73 -15.20
CA LYS A 63 -13.96 13.36 -14.88
C LYS A 63 -13.07 12.37 -15.61
N LEU A 64 -12.23 11.65 -14.88
CA LEU A 64 -11.50 10.51 -15.43
C LEU A 64 -12.47 9.36 -15.72
N PRO A 65 -12.09 8.40 -16.59
CA PRO A 65 -12.75 7.11 -16.70
C PRO A 65 -12.94 6.40 -15.36
N LEU A 66 -13.82 5.40 -15.32
CA LEU A 66 -14.08 4.63 -14.09
C LEU A 66 -12.83 3.90 -13.55
N TRP A 67 -11.89 3.60 -14.43
CA TRP A 67 -10.60 2.97 -14.15
C TRP A 67 -9.63 3.27 -15.30
N GLY A 68 -8.33 3.10 -15.07
CA GLY A 68 -7.34 3.26 -16.13
C GLY A 68 -5.90 3.09 -15.66
N SER A 69 -4.98 3.08 -16.63
CA SER A 69 -3.54 3.04 -16.38
C SER A 69 -3.01 4.40 -15.92
N LEU A 70 -2.06 4.40 -14.98
CA LEU A 70 -1.34 5.63 -14.58
C LEU A 70 -0.37 6.10 -15.65
N LEU A 71 0.11 5.21 -16.54
CA LEU A 71 0.97 5.59 -17.66
C LEU A 71 0.23 6.46 -18.68
N ASP A 72 -1.08 6.28 -18.80
CA ASP A 72 -1.94 7.08 -19.69
C ASP A 72 -2.57 8.29 -18.99
N THR A 73 -2.36 8.45 -17.69
CA THR A 73 -3.10 9.39 -16.84
C THR A 73 -2.18 10.24 -15.98
N THR A 74 -1.78 11.40 -16.51
CA THR A 74 -0.78 12.29 -15.90
C THR A 74 -1.22 12.98 -14.61
N VAL A 75 -2.53 13.06 -14.32
CA VAL A 75 -3.02 13.76 -13.13
C VAL A 75 -2.50 13.15 -11.83
N PHE A 76 -2.11 11.88 -11.82
CA PHE A 76 -1.57 11.18 -10.66
C PHE A 76 -0.04 11.21 -10.60
N SER A 77 0.64 11.78 -11.59
CA SER A 77 2.11 11.83 -11.61
C SER A 77 2.75 12.48 -10.38
N PRO A 78 2.14 13.47 -9.70
CA PRO A 78 2.70 14.01 -8.46
C PRO A 78 2.82 13.00 -7.32
N LEU A 79 2.11 11.86 -7.37
CA LEU A 79 2.20 10.81 -6.34
C LEU A 79 3.51 10.01 -6.39
N TYR A 80 4.21 10.09 -7.51
CA TYR A 80 5.47 9.39 -7.78
C TYR A 80 6.42 10.33 -8.54
N ALA A 81 6.32 11.63 -8.27
CA ALA A 81 7.27 12.60 -8.79
C ALA A 81 8.67 12.19 -8.33
N ASP A 82 9.62 12.19 -9.26
CA ASP A 82 11.01 11.74 -9.06
C ASP A 82 11.21 10.23 -8.93
N GLU A 83 10.16 9.44 -9.13
CA GLU A 83 10.21 7.99 -9.09
C GLU A 83 9.87 7.37 -10.44
N LYS A 84 10.57 6.29 -10.79
CA LYS A 84 10.34 5.59 -12.04
C LYS A 84 9.21 4.59 -11.89
N LEU A 85 8.04 4.96 -12.40
CA LEU A 85 6.86 4.10 -12.46
C LEU A 85 7.07 2.96 -13.47
N ILE A 86 6.99 1.71 -12.99
CA ILE A 86 6.95 0.51 -13.84
C ILE A 86 5.55 0.31 -14.40
N SER A 87 4.56 0.37 -13.52
CA SER A 87 3.15 0.18 -13.84
C SER A 87 2.28 0.85 -12.80
N GLY A 88 1.04 1.16 -13.17
CA GLY A 88 0.09 1.70 -12.23
C GLY A 88 -1.32 1.67 -12.76
N TYR A 89 -2.28 1.60 -11.84
CA TYR A 89 -3.70 1.53 -12.15
C TYR A 89 -4.52 2.30 -11.12
N TYR A 90 -5.62 2.88 -11.56
CA TYR A 90 -6.60 3.52 -10.68
C TYR A 90 -8.01 2.98 -10.90
N THR A 91 -8.84 3.07 -9.86
CA THR A 91 -10.29 2.82 -9.91
C THR A 91 -11.05 3.93 -9.19
N THR A 92 -12.28 4.20 -9.62
CA THR A 92 -13.14 5.23 -9.02
C THR A 92 -13.87 4.71 -7.78
N LEU A 93 -14.00 5.57 -6.79
CA LEU A 93 -14.82 5.43 -5.59
C LEU A 93 -16.18 6.12 -5.75
N ILE A 94 -16.61 6.38 -6.99
CA ILE A 94 -17.89 7.02 -7.27
C ILE A 94 -19.01 6.21 -6.60
N ASN A 95 -19.86 6.90 -5.82
CA ASN A 95 -20.93 6.33 -4.98
C ASN A 95 -20.47 5.43 -3.82
N SER A 96 -19.18 5.44 -3.46
CA SER A 96 -18.69 4.78 -2.24
C SER A 96 -19.14 5.55 -1.01
N SER A 97 -19.67 4.86 0.00
CA SER A 97 -20.00 5.49 1.27
C SER A 97 -18.72 5.96 1.99
N PRO A 98 -18.78 7.02 2.82
CA PRO A 98 -17.62 7.47 3.60
C PRO A 98 -17.00 6.34 4.44
N VAL A 99 -17.85 5.46 4.98
CA VAL A 99 -17.46 4.28 5.76
C VAL A 99 -16.64 3.29 4.93
N ARG A 100 -17.10 2.98 3.71
CA ARG A 100 -16.40 2.10 2.77
C ARG A 100 -15.07 2.70 2.35
N THR A 101 -15.04 4.01 2.07
CA THR A 101 -13.82 4.73 1.70
C THR A 101 -12.82 4.75 2.86
N ASN A 102 -13.26 4.86 4.11
CA ASN A 102 -12.40 4.75 5.29
C ASN A 102 -11.71 3.38 5.37
N ASN A 103 -12.45 2.29 5.18
CA ASN A 103 -11.87 0.94 5.17
C ASN A 103 -10.79 0.76 4.10
N ILE A 104 -11.04 1.31 2.90
CA ILE A 104 -10.08 1.28 1.80
C ILE A 104 -8.83 2.08 2.14
N ARG A 105 -8.97 3.25 2.76
CA ARG A 105 -7.86 4.09 3.19
C ARG A 105 -6.98 3.39 4.23
N ILE A 106 -7.57 2.77 5.25
CA ILE A 106 -6.83 2.00 6.26
C ILE A 106 -6.00 0.89 5.59
N ALA A 107 -6.59 0.15 4.65
CA ALA A 107 -5.85 -0.89 3.93
C ALA A 107 -4.78 -0.33 2.99
N ALA A 108 -5.03 0.81 2.36
CA ALA A 108 -4.06 1.50 1.51
C ALA A 108 -2.83 1.92 2.31
N GLU A 109 -3.04 2.56 3.46
CA GLU A 109 -1.96 3.02 4.35
C GLU A 109 -1.08 1.88 4.85
N VAL A 110 -1.63 0.68 5.08
CA VAL A 110 -0.86 -0.50 5.49
C VAL A 110 0.04 -1.05 4.38
N ILE A 111 -0.34 -0.86 3.10
CA ILE A 111 0.38 -1.41 1.94
C ILE A 111 1.34 -0.38 1.33
N ASP A 112 1.02 0.90 1.44
CA ASP A 112 1.77 2.00 0.82
C ASP A 112 3.24 2.00 1.23
N ASN A 113 4.13 2.29 0.27
CA ASN A 113 5.58 2.21 0.37
C ASN A 113 6.18 0.84 0.73
N MET A 114 5.40 -0.25 0.69
CA MET A 114 5.95 -1.59 0.90
C MET A 114 6.95 -1.96 -0.20
N ILE A 115 8.13 -2.44 0.21
CA ILE A 115 9.16 -2.97 -0.70
C ILE A 115 9.01 -4.48 -0.85
N ILE A 116 9.00 -4.95 -2.09
CA ILE A 116 8.99 -6.37 -2.45
C ILE A 116 10.33 -6.72 -3.09
N PHE A 117 11.14 -7.53 -2.41
CA PHE A 117 12.44 -7.97 -2.91
C PHE A 117 12.33 -8.96 -4.07
N PRO A 118 13.39 -9.12 -4.90
CA PRO A 118 13.45 -10.11 -5.97
C PRO A 118 13.03 -11.50 -5.52
N GLY A 119 12.16 -12.13 -6.31
CA GLY A 119 11.63 -13.47 -6.06
C GLY A 119 10.67 -13.59 -4.88
N LYS A 120 10.40 -12.51 -4.12
CA LYS A 120 9.46 -12.55 -2.99
C LYS A 120 8.02 -12.35 -3.46
N VAL A 121 7.10 -12.92 -2.68
CA VAL A 121 5.66 -12.88 -2.94
C VAL A 121 5.02 -11.85 -2.01
N PHE A 122 4.29 -10.92 -2.57
CA PHE A 122 3.33 -10.11 -1.83
C PHE A 122 2.07 -10.94 -1.57
N SER A 123 1.57 -10.89 -0.35
CA SER A 123 0.28 -11.47 0.06
C SER A 123 -0.56 -10.39 0.72
N PHE A 124 -1.73 -10.11 0.14
CA PHE A 124 -2.62 -9.08 0.67
C PHE A 124 -3.00 -9.38 2.12
N ASN A 125 -3.43 -10.60 2.41
CA ASN A 125 -3.83 -10.99 3.75
C ASN A 125 -2.65 -11.00 4.73
N GLN A 126 -1.45 -11.43 4.33
CA GLN A 126 -0.28 -11.37 5.22
C GLN A 126 0.06 -9.92 5.63
N VAL A 127 -0.10 -8.97 4.70
CA VAL A 127 0.23 -7.55 4.93
C VAL A 127 -0.86 -6.83 5.71
N VAL A 128 -2.11 -6.94 5.26
CA VAL A 128 -3.25 -6.20 5.85
C VAL A 128 -3.82 -6.90 7.08
N GLY A 129 -3.76 -8.23 7.13
CA GLY A 129 -4.29 -9.04 8.22
C GLY A 129 -5.82 -9.01 8.35
N GLU A 130 -6.32 -9.50 9.48
CA GLU A 130 -7.76 -9.47 9.78
C GLU A 130 -8.31 -8.04 9.82
N ARG A 131 -9.49 -7.81 9.22
CA ARG A 131 -10.21 -6.53 9.23
C ARG A 131 -11.11 -6.52 10.46
N THR A 132 -10.70 -5.80 11.50
CA THR A 132 -11.42 -5.73 12.78
C THR A 132 -11.76 -4.29 13.15
N THR A 133 -12.78 -4.10 14.00
CA THR A 133 -13.15 -2.77 14.50
C THR A 133 -12.06 -2.12 15.33
N GLN A 134 -11.24 -2.90 16.04
CA GLN A 134 -10.09 -2.41 16.80
C GLN A 134 -9.01 -1.79 15.90
N LYS A 135 -8.91 -2.26 14.65
CA LYS A 135 -8.03 -1.68 13.62
C LYS A 135 -8.69 -0.52 12.85
N GLY A 136 -9.83 -0.02 13.32
CA GLY A 136 -10.56 1.09 12.71
C GLY A 136 -11.47 0.71 11.53
N TYR A 137 -11.56 -0.58 11.17
CA TYR A 137 -12.48 -1.01 10.13
C TYR A 137 -13.93 -0.90 10.60
N GLN A 138 -14.80 -0.46 9.71
CA GLN A 138 -16.21 -0.24 9.97
C GLN A 138 -17.07 -1.16 9.10
N GLU A 139 -18.32 -1.38 9.51
CA GLU A 139 -19.27 -2.17 8.73
C GLU A 139 -19.67 -1.45 7.45
N ALA A 140 -19.50 -2.12 6.32
CA ALA A 140 -19.95 -1.67 5.02
C ALA A 140 -20.46 -2.88 4.22
N PRO A 141 -21.19 -2.68 3.10
CA PRO A 141 -21.63 -3.79 2.27
C PRO A 141 -20.46 -4.68 1.80
N ILE A 142 -20.59 -5.98 2.03
CA ILE A 142 -19.67 -7.03 1.57
C ILE A 142 -20.43 -8.06 0.72
N PHE A 143 -19.70 -8.78 -0.12
CA PHE A 143 -20.23 -9.92 -0.86
C PHE A 143 -20.02 -11.21 -0.06
N VAL A 144 -21.09 -11.96 0.19
CA VAL A 144 -21.05 -13.31 0.77
C VAL A 144 -21.81 -14.25 -0.15
N GLY A 145 -21.07 -15.05 -0.91
CA GLY A 145 -21.62 -15.80 -2.04
C GLY A 145 -22.28 -14.84 -3.04
N LYS A 146 -23.57 -15.08 -3.33
CA LYS A 146 -24.36 -14.25 -4.26
C LYS A 146 -25.19 -13.14 -3.57
N LYS A 147 -24.91 -12.81 -2.32
CA LYS A 147 -25.66 -11.81 -1.54
C LYS A 147 -24.76 -10.67 -1.11
N VAL A 148 -25.36 -9.48 -1.01
CA VAL A 148 -24.75 -8.31 -0.37
C VAL A 148 -25.28 -8.22 1.06
N VAL A 149 -24.38 -8.28 2.04
CA VAL A 149 -24.71 -8.18 3.48
C VAL A 149 -23.78 -7.17 4.16
N PRO A 150 -24.17 -6.57 5.29
CA PRO A 150 -23.24 -5.78 6.10
C PRO A 150 -22.10 -6.65 6.64
N GLY A 151 -20.87 -6.12 6.65
CA GLY A 151 -19.74 -6.78 7.28
C GLY A 151 -18.54 -5.84 7.46
N VAL A 152 -17.69 -6.16 8.42
CA VAL A 152 -16.50 -5.34 8.74
C VAL A 152 -15.51 -5.39 7.58
N GLY A 153 -15.03 -4.23 7.14
CA GLY A 153 -14.05 -4.14 6.05
C GLY A 153 -14.67 -4.19 4.66
N GLY A 154 -15.95 -3.82 4.48
CA GLY A 154 -16.50 -3.61 3.14
C GLY A 154 -15.71 -2.55 2.36
N GLY A 155 -15.46 -2.82 1.08
CA GLY A 155 -14.64 -2.00 0.17
C GLY A 155 -13.27 -2.60 -0.18
N ILE A 156 -12.79 -3.55 0.61
CA ILE A 156 -11.42 -4.09 0.51
C ILE A 156 -11.13 -4.81 -0.82
N CYS A 157 -12.12 -5.46 -1.45
CA CYS A 157 -11.86 -6.08 -2.75
C CYS A 157 -11.54 -5.07 -3.86
N GLN A 158 -11.90 -3.80 -3.71
CA GLN A 158 -11.59 -2.77 -4.70
C GLN A 158 -10.08 -2.45 -4.74
N ILE A 159 -9.45 -2.30 -3.58
CA ILE A 159 -7.99 -2.10 -3.50
C ILE A 159 -7.25 -3.34 -4.03
N THR A 160 -7.72 -4.55 -3.71
CA THR A 160 -7.16 -5.79 -4.27
C THR A 160 -7.29 -5.84 -5.79
N SER A 161 -8.46 -5.49 -6.35
CA SER A 161 -8.66 -5.46 -7.80
C SER A 161 -7.78 -4.40 -8.46
N THR A 162 -7.57 -3.26 -7.82
CA THR A 162 -6.70 -2.20 -8.35
C THR A 162 -5.23 -2.65 -8.33
N LEU A 163 -4.76 -3.26 -7.23
CA LEU A 163 -3.43 -3.88 -7.15
C LEU A 163 -3.23 -5.01 -8.16
N TYR A 164 -4.26 -5.83 -8.40
CA TYR A 164 -4.20 -6.89 -9.42
C TYR A 164 -3.95 -6.33 -10.81
N ASN A 165 -4.67 -5.28 -11.20
CA ASN A 165 -4.44 -4.64 -12.50
C ASN A 165 -3.07 -3.99 -12.60
N THR A 166 -2.58 -3.36 -11.52
CA THR A 166 -1.23 -2.82 -11.47
C THR A 166 -0.17 -3.92 -11.64
N ALA A 167 -0.30 -5.03 -10.92
CA ALA A 167 0.59 -6.18 -11.04
C ALA A 167 0.55 -6.79 -12.47
N LEU A 168 -0.65 -6.91 -13.07
CA LEU A 168 -0.80 -7.37 -14.44
C LEU A 168 -0.11 -6.45 -15.46
N LEU A 169 -0.31 -5.14 -15.35
CA LEU A 169 0.32 -4.16 -16.25
C LEU A 169 1.84 -4.11 -16.12
N GLY A 170 2.37 -4.49 -14.95
CA GLY A 170 3.81 -4.60 -14.71
C GLY A 170 4.39 -5.99 -14.97
N ASP A 171 3.69 -6.88 -15.66
CA ASP A 171 4.14 -8.26 -15.94
C ASP A 171 4.61 -9.03 -14.69
N PHE A 172 3.97 -8.78 -13.54
CA PHE A 172 4.22 -9.54 -12.32
C PHE A 172 3.58 -10.92 -12.39
N THR A 173 4.25 -11.93 -11.85
CA THR A 173 3.68 -13.29 -11.78
C THR A 173 2.56 -13.34 -10.75
N ILE A 174 1.32 -13.53 -11.20
CA ILE A 174 0.16 -13.69 -10.32
C ILE A 174 0.17 -15.10 -9.72
N VAL A 175 0.39 -15.19 -8.41
CA VAL A 175 0.53 -16.45 -7.66
C VAL A 175 -0.84 -16.96 -7.20
N GLU A 176 -1.71 -16.05 -6.77
CA GLU A 176 -3.05 -16.38 -6.28
C GLU A 176 -4.03 -15.26 -6.65
N ARG A 177 -5.13 -15.60 -7.31
CA ARG A 177 -6.20 -14.67 -7.65
C ARG A 177 -7.53 -15.41 -7.75
N TYR A 178 -8.55 -14.87 -7.08
CA TYR A 178 -9.93 -15.35 -7.18
C TYR A 178 -10.84 -14.23 -7.70
N PRO A 179 -11.60 -14.44 -8.79
CA PRO A 179 -12.66 -13.50 -9.18
C PRO A 179 -13.80 -13.49 -8.16
N HIS A 180 -14.57 -12.41 -8.15
CA HIS A 180 -15.87 -12.38 -7.49
C HIS A 180 -16.85 -13.32 -8.20
N SER A 181 -17.80 -13.86 -7.43
CA SER A 181 -18.91 -14.65 -7.99
C SER A 181 -19.99 -13.81 -8.68
N LEU A 182 -19.97 -12.48 -8.45
CA LEU A 182 -20.84 -11.48 -9.04
C LEU A 182 -19.98 -10.41 -9.71
N GLU A 183 -20.49 -9.83 -10.80
CA GLU A 183 -19.80 -8.76 -11.50
C GLU A 183 -19.63 -7.52 -10.60
N VAL A 184 -18.45 -6.92 -10.65
CA VAL A 184 -18.13 -5.67 -9.97
C VAL A 184 -18.01 -4.54 -10.99
N THR A 185 -18.45 -3.35 -10.63
CA THR A 185 -18.59 -2.23 -11.59
C THR A 185 -17.43 -1.24 -11.56
N TYR A 186 -16.41 -1.46 -10.72
CA TYR A 186 -15.29 -0.53 -10.51
C TYR A 186 -14.01 -0.94 -11.28
N VAL A 187 -14.02 -2.08 -11.98
CA VAL A 187 -12.97 -2.54 -12.90
C VAL A 187 -13.63 -3.20 -14.11
N ALA A 188 -12.87 -3.35 -15.21
CA ALA A 188 -13.38 -4.05 -16.39
C ALA A 188 -13.66 -5.55 -16.08
N PRO A 189 -14.55 -6.20 -16.88
CA PRO A 189 -14.86 -7.62 -16.70
C PRO A 189 -13.61 -8.50 -16.69
N ASN A 190 -13.57 -9.49 -15.79
CA ASN A 190 -12.46 -10.42 -15.55
C ASN A 190 -11.16 -9.79 -15.02
N LEU A 191 -11.15 -8.47 -14.75
CA LEU A 191 -10.01 -7.77 -14.17
C LEU A 191 -10.18 -7.51 -12.66
N ASP A 192 -10.98 -8.32 -11.98
CA ASP A 192 -11.24 -8.21 -10.56
C ASP A 192 -10.44 -9.25 -9.75
N ALA A 193 -10.15 -8.92 -8.50
CA ALA A 193 -9.57 -9.83 -7.53
C ALA A 193 -10.27 -9.67 -6.18
N SER A 194 -10.68 -10.79 -5.59
CA SER A 194 -11.36 -10.85 -4.30
C SER A 194 -10.41 -11.30 -3.20
N VAL A 195 -10.73 -10.91 -1.96
CA VAL A 195 -10.04 -11.35 -0.75
C VAL A 195 -11.05 -11.56 0.37
N ALA A 196 -10.80 -12.57 1.20
CA ALA A 196 -11.54 -12.85 2.42
C ALA A 196 -10.56 -13.40 3.45
N TRP A 197 -10.41 -12.71 4.57
CA TRP A 197 -9.54 -13.19 5.64
C TRP A 197 -10.12 -14.46 6.30
N PRO A 198 -9.30 -15.48 6.62
CA PRO A 198 -7.90 -15.70 6.23
C PRO A 198 -7.74 -16.56 4.96
N THR A 199 -8.83 -16.88 4.25
CA THR A 199 -8.89 -18.01 3.30
C THR A 199 -8.71 -17.66 1.83
N ILE A 200 -9.24 -16.52 1.37
CA ILE A 200 -9.14 -16.07 -0.01
C ILE A 200 -8.13 -14.92 -0.04
N ASP A 201 -7.05 -15.08 -0.78
CA ASP A 201 -5.99 -14.08 -0.85
C ASP A 201 -5.72 -13.64 -2.30
N PHE A 202 -5.02 -12.50 -2.41
CA PHE A 202 -4.40 -12.06 -3.65
C PHE A 202 -2.90 -12.00 -3.45
N LYS A 203 -2.18 -12.71 -4.33
CA LYS A 203 -0.72 -12.83 -4.27
C LYS A 203 -0.10 -12.62 -5.63
N PHE A 204 0.99 -11.89 -5.65
CA PHE A 204 1.85 -11.78 -6.83
C PHE A 204 3.32 -11.80 -6.41
N GLN A 205 4.18 -12.29 -7.28
CA GLN A 205 5.62 -12.40 -7.06
C GLN A 205 6.35 -11.29 -7.81
N ASN A 206 7.31 -10.65 -7.16
CA ASN A 206 8.29 -9.82 -7.86
C ASN A 206 9.26 -10.71 -8.65
N ASN A 207 9.04 -10.83 -9.96
CA ASN A 207 9.92 -11.56 -10.89
C ASN A 207 11.05 -10.69 -11.48
N TYR A 208 11.22 -9.44 -11.04
CA TYR A 208 12.40 -8.64 -11.37
C TYR A 208 13.61 -9.07 -10.51
N ASP A 209 14.80 -8.73 -10.99
CA ASP A 209 16.08 -8.93 -10.29
C ASP A 209 16.44 -7.79 -9.34
N PHE A 210 15.56 -6.81 -9.17
CA PHE A 210 15.68 -5.69 -8.23
C PHE A 210 14.42 -5.52 -7.36
N PRO A 211 14.53 -4.86 -6.18
CA PRO A 211 13.38 -4.55 -5.34
C PRO A 211 12.42 -3.58 -6.03
N VAL A 212 11.12 -3.71 -5.73
CA VAL A 212 10.10 -2.77 -6.20
C VAL A 212 9.33 -2.21 -5.01
N LYS A 213 8.85 -0.97 -5.13
CA LYS A 213 8.05 -0.32 -4.08
C LYS A 213 6.60 -0.18 -4.54
N LEU A 214 5.66 -0.49 -3.67
CA LEU A 214 4.23 -0.24 -3.89
C LEU A 214 3.86 1.19 -3.52
N ILE A 215 3.15 1.89 -4.38
CA ILE A 215 2.42 3.12 -4.05
C ILE A 215 0.95 2.75 -3.99
N VAL A 216 0.27 3.03 -2.87
CA VAL A 216 -1.15 2.74 -2.69
C VAL A 216 -1.82 3.88 -1.94
N LYS A 217 -2.59 4.69 -2.66
CA LYS A 217 -3.19 5.91 -2.12
C LYS A 217 -4.68 5.98 -2.43
N VAL A 218 -5.41 6.69 -1.57
CA VAL A 218 -6.76 7.16 -1.86
C VAL A 218 -6.68 8.67 -2.07
N VAL A 219 -6.96 9.12 -3.30
CA VAL A 219 -6.86 10.54 -3.71
C VAL A 219 -8.21 10.99 -4.27
N GLY A 220 -8.88 11.90 -3.55
CA GLY A 220 -10.25 12.29 -3.88
C GLY A 220 -11.15 11.05 -3.96
N ASP A 221 -11.82 10.88 -5.11
CA ASP A 221 -12.67 9.74 -5.41
C ASP A 221 -11.95 8.60 -6.15
N TYR A 222 -10.63 8.44 -5.96
CA TYR A 222 -9.85 7.42 -6.67
C TYR A 222 -8.99 6.59 -5.72
N VAL A 223 -8.98 5.27 -5.94
CA VAL A 223 -7.94 4.38 -5.43
C VAL A 223 -6.85 4.34 -6.49
N VAL A 224 -5.63 4.67 -6.12
CA VAL A 224 -4.48 4.76 -7.01
C VAL A 224 -3.42 3.80 -6.53
N THR A 225 -2.96 2.92 -7.41
CA THR A 225 -1.88 1.96 -7.11
C THR A 225 -0.79 2.05 -8.16
N GLY A 226 0.46 1.93 -7.75
CA GLY A 226 1.62 1.96 -8.63
C GLY A 226 2.73 1.05 -8.12
N ILE A 227 3.61 0.64 -9.02
CA ILE A 227 4.83 -0.09 -8.70
C ILE A 227 6.01 0.71 -9.24
N ILE A 228 6.96 0.98 -8.36
CA ILE A 228 8.12 1.83 -8.61
C ILE A 228 9.39 0.97 -8.69
N ASP A 229 10.23 1.27 -9.67
CA ASP A 229 11.61 0.78 -9.77
C ASP A 229 12.50 1.48 -8.74
N THR A 230 13.05 0.74 -7.77
CA THR A 230 13.88 1.33 -6.70
C THR A 230 15.35 1.45 -7.08
N ARG A 231 15.73 1.18 -8.33
CA ARG A 231 17.13 1.35 -8.78
C ARG A 231 17.47 2.81 -9.07
N ASP A 232 16.48 3.58 -9.54
CA ASP A 232 16.62 4.98 -9.92
C ASP A 232 16.16 5.94 -8.81
N THR A 233 15.61 5.42 -7.70
CA THR A 233 15.51 6.23 -6.49
C THR A 233 16.94 6.52 -6.06
N ASN A 234 17.37 7.77 -6.18
CA ASN A 234 18.54 8.31 -5.48
C ASN A 234 18.33 8.09 -3.97
N LEU A 235 18.52 6.86 -3.50
CA LEU A 235 18.94 6.57 -2.15
C LEU A 235 20.43 6.94 -2.08
N GLU A 236 20.74 8.21 -2.40
CA GLU A 236 21.97 8.83 -1.97
C GLU A 236 21.93 8.74 -0.44
N PRO A 237 22.90 8.08 0.20
CA PRO A 237 23.07 8.26 1.64
C PRO A 237 23.23 9.76 1.83
N SER A 238 22.31 10.39 2.56
CA SER A 238 22.45 11.79 2.96
C SER A 238 23.60 11.88 3.97
N ILE A 239 24.83 11.78 3.48
CA ILE A 239 26.04 12.19 4.17
C ILE A 239 26.35 13.56 3.57
N GLN A 240 25.91 14.61 4.25
CA GLN A 240 26.50 15.93 4.06
C GLN A 240 27.66 16.05 5.05
N GLU A 241 28.82 16.43 4.52
CA GLU A 241 30.10 16.64 5.24
C GLU A 241 30.02 17.59 6.44
#